data_AF-A0A3D4XUX7-F1
#
_entry.id   AF-A0A3D4XUX7-F1
#
_cell.length_a   1.000
_cell.length_b   1.000
_cell.length_c   1.000
_cell.angle_alpha   90.00
_cell.angle_beta   90.00
_cell.angle_gamma   90.00
#
_symmetry.space_group_name_H-M   'P 1'
#
loop_
_entity.id
_entity.type
_entity.pdbx_description
1 polymer ?
#
loop_
_entity_poly.entity_id
_entity_poly.type
_entity_poly.pdbx_seq_one_letter_code
_entity_poly.pdbx_strand_id
1 'polypeptide(L)'
;MTKNTTYDKFFKALNKQQKKSFEDDYKDLLLSEMLIAAMEQDNISVRKLAEAAGVSPTIIQGIRSGTRKNITMQNFVKILKVLDCSLVIERKGKRLPLNLSMPLLETKRK
;
A
#
# COMPACT_ATOMS: atom_id res chain seq x y z
N MET A 1 -28.91 14.88 -16.54
CA MET A 1 -28.10 13.85 -17.23
C MET A 1 -26.71 13.83 -16.63
N THR A 2 -26.29 12.72 -16.01
CA THR A 2 -24.91 12.56 -15.53
C THR A 2 -23.97 12.41 -16.71
N LYS A 3 -23.01 13.33 -16.85
CA LYS A 3 -22.03 13.35 -17.94
C LYS A 3 -21.05 12.19 -17.74
N ASN A 4 -21.10 11.17 -18.60
CA ASN A 4 -20.13 10.07 -18.56
C ASN A 4 -18.74 10.60 -18.93
N THR A 5 -17.77 10.37 -18.05
CA THR A 5 -16.36 10.67 -18.28
C THR A 5 -15.77 9.71 -19.33
N THR A 6 -14.57 10.03 -19.84
CA THR A 6 -13.82 9.13 -20.72
C THR A 6 -13.56 7.78 -20.05
N TYR A 7 -13.26 7.80 -18.74
CA TYR A 7 -13.11 6.60 -17.93
C TYR A 7 -14.40 5.77 -17.89
N ASP A 8 -15.55 6.40 -17.62
CA ASP A 8 -16.83 5.67 -17.52
C ASP A 8 -17.17 4.93 -18.81
N LYS A 9 -16.88 5.55 -19.97
CA LYS A 9 -17.12 4.93 -21.28
C LYS A 9 -16.19 3.74 -21.50
N PHE A 10 -14.90 3.90 -21.21
CA PHE A 10 -13.91 2.83 -21.32
C PHE A 10 -14.27 1.64 -20.41
N PHE A 11 -14.51 1.90 -19.12
CA PHE A 11 -14.78 0.85 -18.14
C PHE A 11 -16.08 0.10 -18.43
N LYS A 12 -17.13 0.78 -18.92
CA LYS A 12 -18.39 0.14 -19.32
C LYS A 12 -18.22 -0.82 -20.51
N ALA A 13 -17.28 -0.53 -21.42
CA ALA A 13 -17.01 -1.37 -22.59
C ALA A 13 -16.25 -2.66 -22.26
N LEU A 14 -15.63 -2.77 -21.08
CA LEU A 14 -14.88 -3.96 -20.67
C LEU A 14 -15.80 -5.13 -20.30
N ASN A 15 -15.38 -6.34 -20.69
CA ASN A 15 -16.00 -7.58 -20.22
C ASN A 15 -15.60 -7.89 -18.75
N LYS A 16 -16.22 -8.91 -18.14
CA LYS A 16 -16.00 -9.27 -16.72
C LYS A 16 -14.54 -9.60 -16.40
N GLN A 17 -13.85 -10.33 -17.28
CA GLN A 17 -12.44 -10.70 -17.11
C GLN A 17 -11.54 -9.45 -17.14
N GLN A 18 -11.78 -8.57 -18.11
CA GLN A 18 -11.02 -7.33 -18.28
C GLN A 18 -11.24 -6.36 -17.12
N LYS A 19 -12.47 -6.23 -16.61
CA LYS A 19 -12.77 -5.41 -15.43
C LYS A 19 -12.00 -5.88 -14.21
N LYS A 20 -11.97 -7.19 -13.97
CA LYS A 20 -11.20 -7.77 -12.86
C LYS A 20 -9.71 -7.47 -13.00
N SER A 21 -9.13 -7.68 -14.18
CA SER A 21 -7.72 -7.33 -14.43
C SER A 21 -7.45 -5.86 -14.18
N PHE A 22 -8.32 -4.99 -14.68
CA PHE A 22 -8.21 -3.55 -14.49
C PHE A 22 -8.25 -3.15 -13.01
N GLU A 23 -9.15 -3.73 -12.23
CA GLU A 23 -9.25 -3.47 -10.79
C GLU A 23 -8.01 -3.95 -10.03
N ASP A 24 -7.43 -5.09 -10.41
CA ASP A 24 -6.22 -5.61 -9.78
C ASP A 24 -5.00 -4.74 -10.15
N ASP A 25 -4.85 -4.37 -11.42
CA ASP A 25 -3.79 -3.46 -11.88
C ASP A 25 -3.92 -2.07 -11.26
N TYR A 26 -5.14 -1.58 -11.06
CA TYR A 26 -5.39 -0.32 -10.37
C TYR A 26 -4.93 -0.35 -8.91
N LYS A 27 -5.14 -1.46 -8.18
CA LYS A 27 -4.65 -1.60 -6.79
C LYS A 27 -3.13 -1.61 -6.73
N ASP A 28 -2.48 -2.29 -7.68
CA ASP A 28 -1.02 -2.33 -7.74
C ASP A 28 -0.42 -0.97 -8.11
N LEU A 29 -1.08 -0.23 -9.01
CA LEU A 29 -0.71 1.16 -9.30
C LEU A 29 -0.83 2.03 -8.05
N LEU A 30 -1.97 1.99 -7.33
CA LEU A 30 -2.16 2.77 -6.10
C LEU A 30 -1.07 2.51 -5.06
N LEU A 31 -0.71 1.23 -4.88
CA LEU A 31 0.33 0.86 -3.94
C LEU A 31 1.72 1.32 -4.39
N SER A 32 2.01 1.21 -5.69
CA SER A 32 3.26 1.69 -6.28
C SER A 32 3.42 3.20 -6.11
N GLU A 33 2.39 3.97 -6.46
CA GLU A 33 2.39 5.44 -6.34
C GLU A 33 2.49 5.89 -4.88
N MET A 34 1.76 5.24 -3.98
CA MET A 34 1.86 5.53 -2.54
C MET A 34 3.29 5.31 -2.02
N LEU A 35 3.92 4.19 -2.42
CA LEU A 35 5.29 3.89 -2.01
C LEU A 35 6.28 4.90 -2.60
N ILE A 36 6.15 5.25 -3.88
CA ILE A 36 7.02 6.25 -4.55
C ILE A 36 6.92 7.59 -3.81
N ALA A 37 5.70 8.09 -3.59
CA ALA A 37 5.49 9.37 -2.92
C ALA A 37 6.07 9.40 -1.50
N ALA A 38 5.85 8.34 -0.71
CA ALA A 38 6.44 8.24 0.63
C ALA A 38 7.97 8.18 0.59
N MET A 39 8.54 7.41 -0.34
CA MET A 39 9.99 7.32 -0.50
C MET A 39 10.64 8.65 -0.91
N GLU A 40 9.99 9.40 -1.80
CA GLU A 40 10.42 10.73 -2.24
C GLU A 40 10.35 11.74 -1.10
N GLN A 41 9.25 11.74 -0.33
CA GLN A 41 9.08 12.61 0.83
C GLN A 41 10.17 12.38 1.89
N ASP A 42 10.51 11.12 2.15
CA ASP A 42 11.51 10.75 3.17
C ASP A 42 12.95 10.69 2.61
N ASN A 43 13.14 11.00 1.31
CA ASN A 43 14.41 10.91 0.59
C ASN A 43 15.14 9.57 0.84
N ILE A 44 14.41 8.45 0.77
CA ILE A 44 14.92 7.12 1.07
C ILE A 44 15.06 6.28 -0.21
N SER A 45 16.24 5.69 -0.40
CA SER A 45 16.49 4.80 -1.54
C SER A 45 15.86 3.42 -1.34
N VAL A 46 15.65 2.69 -2.43
CA VAL A 46 15.18 1.29 -2.41
C VAL A 46 16.02 0.43 -1.47
N ARG A 47 17.35 0.57 -1.53
CA ARG A 47 18.27 -0.22 -0.71
C ARG A 47 18.14 0.12 0.77
N LYS A 48 18.10 1.41 1.11
CA LYS A 48 17.98 1.87 2.51
C LYS A 48 16.64 1.46 3.12
N LEU A 49 15.55 1.57 2.35
CA LEU A 49 14.23 1.10 2.79
C LEU A 49 14.21 -0.42 3.01
N ALA A 50 14.79 -1.19 2.09
CA ALA A 50 14.85 -2.65 2.21
C ALA A 50 15.61 -3.10 3.47
N GLU A 51 16.77 -2.47 3.72
CA GLU A 51 17.60 -2.72 4.90
C GLU A 51 16.87 -2.39 6.20
N ALA A 52 16.31 -1.18 6.30
CA ALA A 52 15.56 -0.75 7.48
C ALA A 52 14.30 -1.58 7.74
N ALA A 53 13.61 -2.03 6.69
CA ALA A 53 12.43 -2.86 6.81
C ALA A 53 12.74 -4.35 7.02
N GLY A 54 14.01 -4.76 6.89
CA GLY A 54 14.42 -6.17 6.97
C GLY A 54 13.75 -7.04 5.90
N VAL A 55 13.72 -6.55 4.65
CA VAL A 55 13.19 -7.24 3.46
C VAL A 55 14.22 -7.20 2.31
N SER A 56 14.05 -8.03 1.28
CA SER A 56 14.94 -7.98 0.12
C SER A 56 14.71 -6.70 -0.71
N PRO A 57 15.76 -6.14 -1.35
CA PRO A 57 15.59 -5.03 -2.29
C PRO A 57 14.64 -5.34 -3.44
N THR A 58 14.54 -6.60 -3.85
CA THR A 58 13.60 -7.06 -4.89
C THR A 58 12.14 -7.00 -4.45
N ILE A 59 11.85 -7.05 -3.14
CA ILE A 59 10.50 -6.75 -2.62
C ILE A 59 10.20 -5.29 -2.88
N ILE A 60 11.01 -4.37 -2.37
CA ILE A 60 10.77 -2.93 -2.50
C ILE A 60 10.71 -2.51 -3.97
N GLN A 61 11.69 -2.94 -4.78
CA GLN A 61 11.72 -2.62 -6.21
C GLN A 61 10.48 -3.12 -6.94
N GLY A 62 10.03 -4.35 -6.66
CA GLY A 62 8.86 -4.93 -7.32
C GLY A 62 7.56 -4.22 -6.96
N ILE A 63 7.44 -3.71 -5.72
CA ILE A 63 6.31 -2.87 -5.31
C ILE A 63 6.36 -1.53 -6.04
N ARG A 64 7.53 -0.88 -6.04
CA ARG A 64 7.77 0.41 -6.68
C ARG A 64 7.57 0.40 -8.21
N SER A 65 7.74 -0.76 -8.86
CA SER A 65 7.49 -0.90 -10.30
C SER A 65 6.10 -1.49 -10.63
N GLY A 66 5.25 -1.75 -9.63
CA GLY A 66 3.93 -2.38 -9.83
C GLY A 66 3.97 -3.83 -10.34
N THR A 67 5.14 -4.48 -10.35
CA THR A 67 5.30 -5.85 -10.89
C THR A 67 5.11 -6.92 -9.82
N ARG A 68 5.21 -6.55 -8.53
CA ARG A 68 5.05 -7.49 -7.43
C ARG A 68 3.58 -7.65 -7.04
N LYS A 69 3.00 -8.77 -7.43
CA LYS A 69 1.69 -9.21 -6.93
C LYS A 69 1.83 -9.93 -5.59
N ASN A 70 0.75 -10.02 -4.81
CA ASN A 70 0.64 -10.82 -3.58
C ASN A 70 1.66 -10.47 -2.47
N ILE A 71 1.77 -9.19 -2.11
CA ILE A 71 2.61 -8.76 -0.98
C ILE A 71 2.00 -9.28 0.33
N THR A 72 2.83 -9.90 1.17
CA THR A 72 2.37 -10.37 2.48
C THR A 72 2.10 -9.18 3.40
N MET A 73 1.07 -9.30 4.24
CA MET A 73 0.73 -8.28 5.24
C MET A 73 1.93 -7.95 6.15
N GLN A 74 2.73 -8.97 6.51
CA GLN A 74 3.93 -8.78 7.32
C GLN A 74 4.96 -7.85 6.65
N ASN A 75 5.25 -8.06 5.36
CA ASN A 75 6.20 -7.21 4.63
C ASN A 75 5.63 -5.81 4.45
N PHE A 76 4.34 -5.70 4.13
CA PHE A 76 3.67 -4.42 3.98
C PHE A 76 3.76 -3.59 5.27
N VAL A 77 3.42 -4.17 6.43
CA VAL A 77 3.51 -3.49 7.73
C VAL A 77 4.95 -3.09 8.08
N LYS A 78 5.95 -3.94 7.80
CA LYS A 78 7.36 -3.59 8.03
C LYS A 78 7.78 -2.36 7.21
N ILE A 79 7.37 -2.28 5.95
CA ILE A 79 7.67 -1.15 5.06
C ILE A 79 6.99 0.13 5.58
N LEU A 80 5.68 0.06 5.89
CA LEU A 80 4.93 1.21 6.40
C LEU A 80 5.54 1.80 7.68
N LYS A 81 6.06 0.95 8.57
CA LYS A 81 6.73 1.41 9.80
C LYS A 81 7.98 2.24 9.55
N VAL A 82 8.76 1.89 8.52
CA VAL A 82 10.00 2.62 8.19
C VAL A 82 9.68 3.98 7.56
N LEU A 83 8.56 4.07 6.86
CA LEU A 83 8.06 5.29 6.21
C LEU A 83 7.16 6.12 7.13
N ASP A 84 7.17 5.84 8.44
CA ASP A 84 6.31 6.50 9.45
C ASP A 84 4.81 6.58 9.08
N CYS A 85 4.33 5.62 8.30
CA CYS A 85 2.94 5.55 7.85
C CYS A 85 2.04 4.91 8.90
N SER A 86 0.90 5.56 9.18
CA SER A 86 -0.18 4.96 9.99
C SER A 86 -1.18 4.21 9.10
N LEU A 87 -1.54 2.98 9.47
CA LEU A 87 -2.62 2.24 8.81
C LEU A 87 -3.95 2.48 9.53
N VAL A 88 -4.97 2.92 8.80
CA VAL A 88 -6.32 3.17 9.34
C VAL A 88 -7.34 2.39 8.54
N ILE A 89 -8.19 1.62 9.21
CA ILE A 89 -9.36 0.99 8.60
C ILE A 89 -10.55 1.92 8.77
N GLU A 90 -11.14 2.36 7.66
CA GLU A 90 -12.40 3.08 7.68
C GLU A 90 -13.57 2.12 7.43
N ARG A 91 -14.52 2.05 8.37
CA ARG A 91 -15.71 1.20 8.28
C ARG A 91 -16.94 1.99 8.68
N LYS A 92 -17.88 2.19 7.74
CA LYS A 92 -19.14 2.94 7.97
C LYS A 92 -18.88 4.32 8.60
N GLY A 93 -17.89 5.05 8.09
CA GLY A 93 -17.49 6.37 8.60
C GLY A 93 -16.71 6.36 9.93
N LYS A 94 -16.51 5.18 10.55
CA LYS A 94 -15.65 5.05 11.74
C LYS A 94 -14.23 4.70 11.31
N ARG A 95 -13.26 5.46 11.81
CA ARG A 95 -11.83 5.20 11.61
C ARG A 95 -11.26 4.41 12.77
N LEU A 96 -10.67 3.27 12.46
CA LEU A 96 -10.01 2.37 13.40
C LEU A 96 -8.52 2.36 13.07
N PRO A 97 -7.69 3.11 13.80
CA PRO A 97 -6.24 3.06 13.62
C PRO A 97 -5.75 1.67 13.99
N LEU A 98 -5.00 1.04 13.08
CA LEU A 98 -4.26 -0.17 13.38
C LEU A 98 -2.91 0.24 13.95
N ASN A 99 -2.73 0.01 15.25
CA ASN A 99 -1.44 0.24 15.89
C ASN A 99 -0.45 -0.78 15.32
N LEU A 100 0.44 -0.32 14.43
CA LEU A 100 1.46 -1.17 13.84
C LEU A 100 2.56 -1.51 14.85
N SER A 101 2.70 -0.72 15.92
CA SER A 101 3.54 -1.01 17.08
C SER A 101 2.84 -1.93 18.08
N MET A 102 3.57 -2.84 18.70
CA MET A 102 3.11 -3.48 19.93
C MET A 102 2.84 -2.37 20.95
N PRO A 103 1.66 -2.31 21.60
CA PRO A 103 1.57 -1.54 22.83
C PRO A 103 2.62 -2.12 23.77
N LEU A 104 3.53 -1.26 24.27
CA LEU A 104 4.39 -1.64 25.38
C LEU A 104 3.45 -2.11 26.49
N LEU A 105 3.44 -3.42 26.77
CA LEU A 105 2.82 -3.92 27.98
C LEU A 105 3.61 -3.27 29.11
N GLU A 106 3.05 -2.23 29.71
CA GLU A 106 3.53 -1.75 31.00
C GLU A 106 3.45 -2.94 31.94
N THR A 107 4.60 -3.59 32.12
CA THR A 107 4.77 -4.54 33.21
C THR A 107 4.68 -3.71 34.47
N LYS A 108 3.46 -3.64 35.03
CA LYS A 108 3.27 -3.20 36.40
C LYS A 108 4.12 -4.12 37.28
N ARG A 109 5.35 -3.69 37.58
CA ARG A 109 6.12 -4.23 38.69
C ARG A 109 5.28 -3.92 39.94
N LYS A 110 4.75 -5.00 40.53
CA LYS A 110 4.20 -5.00 41.88
C LYS A 110 5.31 -4.75 42.89
#